data_AF-A0A803PJG2-F1
#
_entry.id   AF-A0A803PJG2-F1
#
_cell.length_a   1.000
_cell.length_b   1.000
_cell.length_c   1.000
_cell.angle_alpha   90.00
_cell.angle_beta   90.00
_cell.angle_gamma   90.00
#
_symmetry.space_group_name_H-M   'P 1'
#
loop_
_entity.id
_entity.type
_entity.pdbx_description
1 polymer ?
#
loop_
_entity_poly.entity_id
_entity_poly.type
_entity_poly.pdbx_seq_one_letter_code
_entity_poly.pdbx_strand_id
1 'polypeptide(L)'
;MESLSQKDILQALDVETEPKSLKAALASPIWNAAMSTEVTALKRKKTWVLVPPTSDMTIVHNKWVYRVKYNKDGSVDRHKARLVAKGFQQLPGIDFFETYSPVNKPCTIQIIFTLAATFGWDIQQVDINNAFLNGDHKEDVYMYQPQGFIDSEYPNHVCKLNKAIYGVRQAPRAWFYKLKSSLLQWGFQNSKSDSSLFYTRQNGHLLLLLVYVYDILITGENMTHIQQVITQLHDQFALKKLGFVNYFLGFEVNRSTDTITLTQQKYTRELLNNTQLIDSKPQTTPMCSTTKLSSSVGTPMQNPTTYRSVIGALQYLTTSRPDIAFPVNKLSQFMQSPTSEHWSACKRNLRYLSGTLDRGLTVKAAKTLDLQGFTDADWAGSYDDRKSTSGYCIFFGGNLLTVSNCPILWCDNFGAGSLASNHVFHARTKHIEVNIHFVRDKVLAQELDVRYVDSPNQLADLFTKPLAASPFLFFKDKLTLSLPQCHLRGGIGDIGGS
;
A
#
# COMPACT_ATOMS: atom_id res chain seq x y z
N MET A 1 -0.98 -10.35 -51.75
CA MET A 1 -0.86 -9.49 -50.56
C MET A 1 -1.16 -10.36 -49.36
N GLU A 2 -0.13 -11.01 -48.83
CA GLU A 2 -0.25 -11.92 -47.69
C GLU A 2 -0.60 -11.13 -46.42
N SER A 3 -1.60 -11.61 -45.68
CA SER A 3 -2.03 -11.02 -44.42
C SER A 3 -0.95 -11.25 -43.35
N LEU A 4 -0.33 -10.16 -42.90
CA LEU A 4 0.55 -10.17 -41.72
C LEU A 4 -0.22 -10.75 -40.52
N SER A 5 0.38 -11.73 -39.84
CA SER A 5 -0.24 -12.35 -38.68
C SER A 5 -0.26 -11.35 -37.52
N GLN A 6 -1.20 -11.50 -36.59
CA GLN A 6 -1.29 -10.68 -35.37
C GLN A 6 0.01 -10.73 -34.53
N LYS A 7 0.84 -11.76 -34.75
CA LYS A 7 2.17 -11.93 -34.17
C LYS A 7 3.20 -11.00 -34.82
N ASP A 8 3.08 -10.74 -36.12
CA ASP A 8 3.94 -9.83 -36.88
C ASP A 8 3.61 -8.35 -36.59
N ILE A 9 2.33 -8.05 -36.35
CA ILE A 9 1.88 -6.72 -35.89
C ILE A 9 2.35 -6.43 -34.45
N LEU A 10 2.40 -7.46 -33.58
CA LEU A 10 3.01 -7.36 -32.24
C LEU A 10 4.54 -7.30 -32.26
N GLN A 11 5.19 -7.77 -33.33
CA GLN A 11 6.63 -7.61 -33.55
C GLN A 11 7.02 -6.23 -34.10
N ALA A 12 6.08 -5.51 -34.73
CA ALA A 12 6.30 -4.16 -35.26
C ALA A 12 6.13 -3.04 -34.21
N LEU A 13 5.61 -3.35 -33.02
CA LEU A 13 5.76 -2.51 -31.83
C LEU A 13 6.99 -3.01 -31.09
N ASP A 14 8.11 -2.34 -31.29
CA ASP A 14 9.40 -2.67 -30.65
C ASP A 14 9.28 -2.45 -29.12
N VAL A 15 8.70 -3.42 -28.41
CA VAL A 15 8.64 -3.41 -26.95
C VAL A 15 10.07 -3.65 -26.49
N GLU A 16 10.82 -2.57 -26.25
CA GLU A 16 12.17 -2.66 -25.71
C GLU A 16 12.20 -3.56 -24.48
N THR A 17 12.87 -4.70 -24.60
CA THR A 17 12.86 -5.72 -23.55
C THR A 17 13.96 -5.47 -22.52
N GLU A 18 13.60 -5.58 -21.24
CA GLU A 18 14.57 -5.50 -20.15
C GLU A 18 15.56 -6.68 -20.23
N PRO A 19 16.88 -6.44 -20.13
CA PRO A 19 17.87 -7.48 -20.31
C PRO A 19 17.79 -8.50 -19.16
N LYS A 20 17.73 -9.78 -19.52
CA LYS A 20 17.65 -10.90 -18.57
C LYS A 20 19.00 -11.36 -18.05
N SER A 21 20.10 -10.90 -18.64
CA SER A 21 21.47 -11.26 -18.25
C SER A 21 22.41 -10.05 -18.32
N LEU A 22 23.47 -10.09 -17.51
CA LEU A 22 24.52 -9.07 -17.54
C LEU A 22 25.20 -9.00 -18.92
N LYS A 23 25.44 -10.15 -19.55
CA LYS A 23 26.05 -10.21 -20.89
C LYS A 23 25.21 -9.46 -21.93
N ALA A 24 23.88 -9.62 -21.88
CA ALA A 24 22.97 -8.90 -22.76
C ALA A 24 22.95 -7.39 -22.46
N ALA A 25 22.99 -7.01 -21.18
CA ALA A 25 23.01 -5.60 -20.78
C ALA A 25 24.31 -4.89 -21.19
N LEU A 26 25.48 -5.52 -21.02
CA LEU A 26 26.77 -4.95 -21.42
C LEU A 26 26.93 -4.85 -22.94
N ALA A 27 26.32 -5.76 -23.69
CA ALA A 27 26.31 -5.71 -25.15
C ALA A 27 25.42 -4.59 -25.71
N SER A 28 24.45 -4.10 -24.94
CA SER A 28 23.59 -2.97 -25.31
C SER A 28 24.23 -1.64 -24.89
N PRO A 29 24.51 -0.71 -25.82
CA PRO A 29 25.06 0.60 -25.47
C PRO A 29 24.21 1.39 -24.47
N ILE A 30 22.88 1.29 -24.61
CA ILE A 30 21.91 2.00 -23.77
C ILE A 30 21.98 1.50 -22.32
N TRP A 31 21.96 0.18 -22.11
CA TRP A 31 22.01 -0.40 -20.78
C TRP A 31 23.39 -0.26 -20.14
N ASN A 32 24.47 -0.40 -20.92
CA ASN A 32 25.82 -0.17 -20.43
C ASN A 32 26.02 1.30 -19.98
N ALA A 33 25.48 2.27 -20.72
CA ALA A 33 25.49 3.68 -20.31
C ALA A 33 24.69 3.90 -19.01
N ALA A 34 23.53 3.26 -18.86
CA ALA A 34 22.74 3.33 -17.63
C ALA A 34 23.49 2.73 -16.42
N MET A 35 24.18 1.59 -16.61
CA MET A 35 25.01 0.96 -15.58
C MET A 35 26.21 1.84 -15.20
N SER A 36 26.89 2.40 -16.19
CA SER A 36 28.03 3.31 -16.00
C SER A 36 27.62 4.56 -15.21
N THR A 37 26.45 5.11 -15.51
CA THR A 37 25.87 6.25 -14.78
C THR A 37 25.64 5.91 -13.30
N GLU A 38 25.07 4.73 -13.02
CA GLU A 38 24.83 4.26 -11.65
C GLU A 38 26.15 4.06 -10.88
N VAL A 39 27.14 3.36 -11.46
CA VAL A 39 28.45 3.15 -10.81
C VAL A 39 29.16 4.48 -10.54
N THR A 40 29.13 5.40 -11.51
CA THR A 40 29.73 6.73 -11.36
C THR A 40 29.08 7.52 -10.23
N ALA A 41 27.74 7.46 -10.11
CA ALA A 41 27.02 8.10 -9.02
C ALA A 41 27.40 7.52 -7.65
N LEU A 42 27.58 6.19 -7.55
CA LEU A 42 28.01 5.50 -6.34
C LEU A 42 29.45 5.86 -5.95
N LYS A 43 30.38 5.87 -6.91
CA LYS A 43 31.77 6.31 -6.69
C LYS A 43 31.82 7.77 -6.21
N ARG A 44 31.08 8.67 -6.86
CA ARG A 44 30.99 10.09 -6.47
C ARG A 44 30.48 10.28 -5.05
N LYS A 45 29.52 9.46 -4.60
CA LYS A 45 29.00 9.49 -3.23
C LYS A 45 29.92 8.83 -2.20
N LYS A 46 31.10 8.31 -2.61
CA LYS A 46 32.04 7.53 -1.80
C LYS A 46 31.35 6.36 -1.09
N THR A 47 30.47 5.67 -1.82
CA THR A 47 29.63 4.60 -1.26
C THR A 47 30.45 3.46 -0.67
N TRP A 48 31.62 3.17 -1.22
CA TRP A 48 32.54 2.14 -0.72
C TRP A 48 33.99 2.55 -0.91
N VAL A 49 34.87 1.84 -0.20
CA VAL A 49 36.31 1.80 -0.43
C VAL A 49 36.72 0.38 -0.80
N LEU A 50 37.76 0.23 -1.61
CA LEU A 50 38.30 -1.09 -1.96
C LEU A 50 39.29 -1.54 -0.88
N VAL A 51 39.13 -2.76 -0.39
CA VAL A 51 40.00 -3.38 0.61
C VAL A 51 40.35 -4.82 0.19
N PRO A 52 41.54 -5.33 0.56
CA PRO A 52 41.87 -6.73 0.33
C PRO A 52 40.93 -7.61 1.17
N PRO A 53 40.40 -8.71 0.61
CA PRO A 53 39.56 -9.64 1.37
C PRO A 53 40.40 -10.40 2.40
N THR A 54 39.83 -10.62 3.59
CA THR A 54 40.40 -11.48 4.63
C THR A 54 39.49 -12.69 4.88
N SER A 55 40.03 -13.77 5.46
CA SER A 55 39.32 -15.05 5.62
C SER A 55 38.12 -15.00 6.57
N ASP A 56 38.06 -13.99 7.43
CA ASP A 56 37.00 -13.72 8.40
C ASP A 56 35.87 -12.83 7.84
N MET A 57 36.04 -12.26 6.65
CA MET A 57 35.02 -11.41 6.03
C MET A 57 33.87 -12.23 5.43
N THR A 58 32.63 -11.86 5.79
CA THR A 58 31.44 -12.31 5.06
C THR A 58 31.18 -11.35 3.90
N ILE A 59 31.45 -11.80 2.67
CA ILE A 59 31.35 -10.96 1.47
C ILE A 59 30.04 -11.28 0.72
N VAL A 60 29.16 -10.30 0.62
CA VAL A 60 27.89 -10.45 -0.10
C VAL A 60 28.06 -10.23 -1.59
N HIS A 61 27.33 -11.01 -2.39
CA HIS A 61 27.27 -10.79 -3.84
C HIS A 61 26.38 -9.60 -4.18
N ASN A 62 26.50 -9.09 -5.39
CA ASN A 62 25.60 -8.10 -5.95
C ASN A 62 24.89 -8.65 -7.20
N LYS A 63 23.87 -7.92 -7.66
CA LYS A 63 23.20 -8.14 -8.94
C LYS A 63 22.74 -6.82 -9.52
N TRP A 64 22.60 -6.79 -10.84
CA TRP A 64 21.99 -5.68 -11.56
C TRP A 64 20.48 -5.90 -11.72
N VAL A 65 19.71 -4.83 -11.51
CA VAL A 65 18.28 -4.79 -11.78
C VAL A 65 18.01 -3.72 -12.83
N TYR A 66 17.37 -4.11 -13.91
CA TYR A 66 17.07 -3.26 -15.06
C TYR A 66 15.58 -2.95 -15.11
N ARG A 67 15.24 -1.69 -15.37
CA ARG A 67 13.85 -1.26 -15.58
C ARG A 67 13.76 -0.21 -16.67
N VAL A 68 12.84 -0.38 -17.60
CA VAL A 68 12.43 0.70 -18.51
C VAL A 68 11.40 1.57 -17.78
N LYS A 69 11.59 2.89 -17.82
CA LYS A 69 10.60 3.86 -17.35
C LYS A 69 9.93 4.47 -18.56
N TYR A 70 8.61 4.60 -18.49
CA TYR A 70 7.78 5.15 -19.56
C TYR A 70 7.13 6.45 -19.09
N ASN A 71 6.98 7.37 -20.03
CA ASN A 71 6.14 8.56 -19.90
C ASN A 71 4.66 8.18 -19.91
N LYS A 72 3.79 9.15 -19.60
CA LYS A 72 2.34 8.94 -19.58
C LYS A 72 1.76 8.58 -20.95
N ASP A 73 2.40 9.03 -22.03
CA ASP A 73 2.04 8.75 -23.42
C ASP A 73 2.53 7.38 -23.92
N GLY A 74 3.23 6.61 -23.07
CA GLY A 74 3.78 5.31 -23.42
C GLY A 74 5.18 5.37 -24.06
N SER A 75 5.74 6.55 -24.32
CA SER A 75 7.13 6.68 -24.78
C SER A 75 8.13 6.35 -23.67
N VAL A 76 9.36 5.98 -24.02
CA VAL A 76 10.41 5.68 -23.04
C VAL A 76 10.90 6.98 -22.40
N ASP A 77 10.78 7.09 -21.07
CA ASP A 77 11.38 8.16 -20.24
C ASP A 77 12.88 7.92 -20.08
N ARG A 78 13.25 6.72 -19.60
CA ARG A 78 14.66 6.34 -19.39
C ARG A 78 14.85 4.86 -19.10
N HIS A 79 16.05 4.37 -19.38
CA HIS A 79 16.56 3.07 -18.93
C HIS A 79 17.23 3.22 -17.56
N LYS A 80 16.77 2.43 -16.59
CA LYS A 80 17.26 2.48 -15.21
C LYS A 80 17.97 1.18 -14.85
N ALA A 81 19.28 1.23 -14.68
CA ALA A 81 20.07 0.17 -14.07
C ALA A 81 20.32 0.49 -12.59
N ARG A 82 20.17 -0.51 -11.72
CA ARG A 82 20.46 -0.39 -10.28
C ARG A 82 21.36 -1.51 -9.83
N LEU A 83 22.41 -1.16 -9.09
CA LEU A 83 23.23 -2.13 -8.39
C LEU A 83 22.57 -2.49 -7.05
N VAL A 84 22.37 -3.78 -6.82
CA VAL A 84 21.66 -4.29 -5.63
C VAL A 84 22.49 -5.36 -4.96
N ALA A 85 22.80 -5.20 -3.67
CA ALA A 85 23.39 -6.24 -2.85
C ALA A 85 22.42 -7.42 -2.69
N LYS A 86 22.94 -8.64 -2.66
CA LYS A 86 22.19 -9.84 -2.31
C LYS A 86 22.10 -9.98 -0.80
N GLY A 87 21.46 -9.04 -0.12
CA GLY A 87 21.40 -9.01 1.35
C GLY A 87 20.68 -10.21 1.98
N PHE A 88 20.00 -11.07 1.20
CA PHE A 88 19.54 -12.36 1.72
C PHE A 88 20.69 -13.29 2.15
N GLN A 89 21.92 -13.06 1.64
CA GLN A 89 23.15 -13.74 2.07
C GLN A 89 23.73 -13.17 3.38
N GLN A 90 23.23 -12.04 3.88
CA GLN A 90 23.67 -11.48 5.17
C GLN A 90 23.18 -12.33 6.34
N LEU A 91 24.04 -12.46 7.35
CA LEU A 91 23.81 -13.23 8.56
C LEU A 91 23.38 -12.31 9.72
N PRO A 92 22.21 -12.56 10.34
CA PRO A 92 21.80 -11.85 11.56
C PRO A 92 22.82 -12.04 12.69
N GLY A 93 23.13 -10.96 13.42
CA GLY A 93 24.11 -10.95 14.52
C GLY A 93 25.57 -10.81 14.08
N ILE A 94 25.84 -10.86 12.78
CA ILE A 94 27.18 -10.63 12.19
C ILE A 94 27.12 -9.39 11.30
N ASP A 95 26.35 -9.46 10.21
CA ASP A 95 26.28 -8.40 9.20
C ASP A 95 25.26 -7.30 9.54
N PHE A 96 24.30 -7.62 10.41
CA PHE A 96 23.29 -6.70 10.92
C PHE A 96 22.66 -7.22 12.20
N PHE A 97 22.25 -6.31 13.07
CA PHE A 97 21.51 -6.63 14.31
C PHE A 97 20.03 -6.26 14.21
N GLU A 98 19.71 -5.15 13.54
CA GLU A 98 18.35 -4.65 13.39
C GLU A 98 18.05 -4.20 11.96
N THR A 99 16.86 -4.52 11.48
CA THR A 99 16.41 -4.21 10.11
C THR A 99 15.11 -3.43 10.06
N TYR A 100 14.45 -3.23 11.21
CA TYR A 100 13.13 -2.62 11.27
C TYR A 100 13.16 -1.18 10.77
N SER A 101 12.27 -0.90 9.82
CA SER A 101 11.94 0.45 9.35
C SER A 101 10.42 0.59 9.39
N PRO A 102 9.88 1.71 9.89
CA PRO A 102 8.45 1.99 9.87
C PRO A 102 7.84 1.94 8.47
N VAL A 103 6.56 1.55 8.43
CA VAL A 103 5.71 1.49 7.24
C VAL A 103 4.41 2.21 7.59
N ASN A 104 3.92 3.04 6.67
CA ASN A 104 2.67 3.77 6.87
C ASN A 104 1.50 2.84 7.15
N LYS A 105 0.70 3.17 8.16
CA LYS A 105 -0.59 2.52 8.36
C LYS A 105 -1.62 3.09 7.38
N PRO A 106 -2.45 2.27 6.71
CA PRO A 106 -3.55 2.75 5.86
C PRO A 106 -4.47 3.74 6.58
N CYS A 107 -4.80 3.47 7.85
CA CYS A 107 -5.55 4.37 8.74
C CYS A 107 -4.95 5.78 8.80
N THR A 108 -3.62 5.88 8.98
CA THR A 108 -2.92 7.17 9.06
C THR A 108 -3.05 7.96 7.77
N ILE A 109 -2.93 7.28 6.62
CA ILE A 109 -3.10 7.90 5.30
C ILE A 109 -4.53 8.45 5.18
N GLN A 110 -5.55 7.66 5.51
CA GLN A 110 -6.95 8.09 5.44
C GLN A 110 -7.23 9.26 6.38
N ILE A 111 -6.72 9.26 7.62
CA ILE A 111 -6.87 10.38 8.55
C ILE A 111 -6.27 11.66 7.96
N ILE A 112 -5.04 11.60 7.44
CA ILE A 112 -4.38 12.77 6.82
C ILE A 112 -5.20 13.28 5.63
N PHE A 113 -5.72 12.39 4.80
CA PHE A 113 -6.54 12.76 3.65
C PHE A 113 -7.89 13.35 4.08
N THR A 114 -8.49 12.84 5.16
CA THR A 114 -9.71 13.41 5.76
C THR A 114 -9.46 14.82 6.27
N LEU A 115 -8.37 15.05 7.00
CA LEU A 115 -8.01 16.39 7.47
C LEU A 115 -7.77 17.33 6.28
N ALA A 116 -7.01 16.88 5.26
CA ALA A 116 -6.72 17.69 4.09
C ALA A 116 -7.95 18.01 3.23
N ALA A 117 -8.92 17.10 3.13
CA ALA A 117 -10.20 17.36 2.49
C ALA A 117 -11.06 18.33 3.33
N THR A 118 -11.09 18.14 4.64
CA THR A 118 -11.92 18.91 5.58
C THR A 118 -11.47 20.37 5.69
N PHE A 119 -10.17 20.60 5.80
CA PHE A 119 -9.59 21.92 5.99
C PHE A 119 -9.05 22.54 4.71
N GLY A 120 -9.28 21.90 3.56
CA GLY A 120 -8.80 22.40 2.27
C GLY A 120 -7.27 22.41 2.14
N TRP A 121 -6.53 21.63 2.93
CA TRP A 121 -5.08 21.58 2.85
C TRP A 121 -4.60 20.89 1.58
N ASP A 122 -3.54 21.45 1.00
CA ASP A 122 -2.80 20.82 -0.08
C ASP A 122 -1.92 19.69 0.45
N ILE A 123 -1.75 18.65 -0.36
CA ILE A 123 -0.86 17.53 -0.06
C ILE A 123 0.25 17.53 -1.11
N GLN A 124 1.46 17.90 -0.68
CA GLN A 124 2.66 17.86 -1.50
C GLN A 124 3.34 16.50 -1.35
N GLN A 125 3.85 15.98 -2.47
CA GLN A 125 4.63 14.76 -2.52
C GLN A 125 6.06 15.06 -2.96
N VAL A 126 7.02 14.48 -2.25
CA VAL A 126 8.44 14.53 -2.61
C VAL A 126 9.04 13.12 -2.62
N ASP A 127 9.97 12.88 -3.54
CA ASP A 127 10.73 11.64 -3.66
C ASP A 127 12.21 11.93 -3.36
N ILE A 128 12.78 11.25 -2.37
CA ILE A 128 14.18 11.43 -2.00
C ILE A 128 15.10 10.64 -2.94
N ASN A 129 16.02 11.35 -3.60
CA ASN A 129 16.94 10.74 -4.54
C ASN A 129 17.94 9.83 -3.82
N ASN A 130 17.93 8.55 -4.19
CA ASN A 130 18.88 7.55 -3.66
C ASN A 130 18.93 7.52 -2.12
N ALA A 131 17.77 7.59 -1.45
CA ALA A 131 17.73 7.78 0.00
C ALA A 131 18.51 6.77 0.84
N PHE A 132 18.64 5.50 0.45
CA PHE A 132 19.50 4.55 1.18
C PHE A 132 20.96 4.98 1.22
N LEU A 133 21.47 5.66 0.18
CA LEU A 133 22.83 6.20 0.15
C LEU A 133 23.03 7.38 1.10
N ASN A 134 21.96 7.94 1.64
CA ASN A 134 22.03 9.01 2.64
C ASN A 134 22.03 8.44 4.07
N GLY A 135 21.73 7.14 4.24
CA GLY A 135 21.79 6.47 5.54
C GLY A 135 23.20 6.07 5.92
N ASP A 136 23.58 6.41 7.15
CA ASP A 136 24.82 5.96 7.77
C ASP A 136 24.57 4.56 8.37
N HIS A 137 25.38 3.56 8.03
CA HIS A 137 25.33 2.25 8.68
C HIS A 137 26.62 2.03 9.47
N LYS A 138 26.49 1.44 10.67
CA LYS A 138 27.59 1.30 11.62
C LYS A 138 28.34 -0.01 11.44
N GLU A 139 27.66 -0.99 10.85
CA GLU A 139 28.18 -2.33 10.61
C GLU A 139 29.06 -2.37 9.37
N ASP A 140 30.16 -3.12 9.43
CA ASP A 140 31.01 -3.34 8.27
C ASP A 140 30.33 -4.34 7.33
N VAL A 141 29.88 -3.86 6.17
CA VAL A 141 29.32 -4.72 5.10
C VAL A 141 30.29 -4.78 3.93
N TYR A 142 30.73 -6.00 3.60
CA TYR A 142 31.62 -6.26 2.47
C TYR A 142 30.84 -6.82 1.29
N MET A 143 31.10 -6.29 0.10
CA MET A 143 30.43 -6.71 -1.13
C MET A 143 31.45 -6.97 -2.23
N TYR A 144 31.25 -7.99 -3.07
CA TYR A 144 32.03 -8.14 -4.29
C TYR A 144 31.90 -6.90 -5.18
N GLN A 145 32.94 -6.60 -5.96
CA GLN A 145 32.88 -5.51 -6.92
C GLN A 145 31.73 -5.71 -7.93
N PRO A 146 31.14 -4.62 -8.47
CA PRO A 146 30.06 -4.74 -9.43
C PRO A 146 30.53 -5.47 -10.68
N GLN A 147 29.84 -6.54 -11.06
CA GLN A 147 30.21 -7.29 -12.26
C GLN A 147 30.12 -6.39 -13.50
N GLY A 148 31.18 -6.41 -14.34
CA GLY A 148 31.36 -5.51 -15.48
C GLY A 148 32.08 -4.19 -15.17
N PHE A 149 32.33 -3.88 -13.89
CA PHE A 149 32.97 -2.65 -13.43
C PHE A 149 34.02 -2.94 -12.33
N ILE A 150 34.80 -4.01 -12.53
CA ILE A 150 35.91 -4.38 -11.64
C ILE A 150 37.06 -3.38 -11.86
N ASP A 151 37.66 -2.95 -10.76
CA ASP A 151 38.82 -2.07 -10.80
C ASP A 151 40.04 -2.77 -11.41
N SER A 152 40.70 -2.12 -12.37
CA SER A 152 41.84 -2.70 -13.08
C SER A 152 43.12 -2.75 -12.23
N GLU A 153 43.28 -1.83 -11.29
CA GLU A 153 44.43 -1.77 -10.39
C GLU A 153 44.24 -2.74 -9.22
N TYR A 154 43.00 -2.88 -8.75
CA TYR A 154 42.64 -3.73 -7.61
C TYR A 154 41.61 -4.82 -7.96
N PRO A 155 41.91 -5.77 -8.87
CA PRO A 155 40.92 -6.71 -9.40
C PRO A 155 40.39 -7.69 -8.35
N ASN A 156 41.19 -8.03 -7.34
CA ASN A 156 40.83 -8.99 -6.28
C ASN A 156 40.29 -8.32 -5.01
N HIS A 157 40.19 -6.98 -4.98
CA HIS A 157 39.67 -6.29 -3.81
C HIS A 157 38.14 -6.40 -3.73
N VAL A 158 37.60 -6.16 -2.53
CA VAL A 158 36.17 -6.11 -2.26
C VAL A 158 35.75 -4.71 -1.84
N CYS A 159 34.48 -4.37 -2.06
CA CYS A 159 33.90 -3.11 -1.64
C CYS A 159 33.52 -3.19 -0.15
N LYS A 160 34.23 -2.47 0.72
CA LYS A 160 33.75 -2.16 2.06
C LYS A 160 32.77 -0.99 1.96
N LEU A 161 31.50 -1.24 2.23
CA LEU A 161 30.44 -0.23 2.12
C LEU A 161 30.56 0.80 3.25
N ASN A 162 30.67 2.08 2.88
CA ASN A 162 30.56 3.20 3.81
C ASN A 162 29.11 3.71 3.88
N LYS A 163 28.33 3.50 2.82
CA LYS A 163 26.92 3.90 2.71
C LYS A 163 26.05 2.72 2.32
N ALA A 164 24.81 2.70 2.83
CA ALA A 164 23.92 1.60 2.56
C ALA A 164 23.43 1.63 1.11
N ILE A 165 23.53 0.50 0.40
CA ILE A 165 22.99 0.37 -0.97
C ILE A 165 21.70 -0.43 -0.98
N TYR A 166 20.99 -0.42 -2.12
CA TYR A 166 19.82 -1.26 -2.31
C TYR A 166 20.14 -2.73 -2.07
N GLY A 167 19.23 -3.43 -1.40
CA GLY A 167 19.32 -4.87 -1.16
C GLY A 167 20.06 -5.25 0.13
N VAL A 168 20.79 -4.32 0.76
CA VAL A 168 21.29 -4.49 2.13
C VAL A 168 20.12 -4.43 3.12
N ARG A 169 20.03 -5.37 4.05
CA ARG A 169 18.86 -5.55 4.93
C ARG A 169 18.61 -4.37 5.88
N GLN A 170 19.66 -3.71 6.35
CA GLN A 170 19.57 -2.56 7.25
C GLN A 170 19.43 -1.19 6.55
N ALA A 171 19.47 -1.15 5.22
CA ALA A 171 19.45 0.11 4.46
C ALA A 171 18.20 0.98 4.70
N PRO A 172 16.97 0.43 4.74
CA PRO A 172 15.77 1.23 5.04
C PRO A 172 15.81 1.85 6.44
N ARG A 173 16.28 1.09 7.44
CA ARG A 173 16.45 1.53 8.82
C ARG A 173 17.45 2.69 8.92
N ALA A 174 18.64 2.52 8.33
CA ALA A 174 19.67 3.55 8.34
C ALA A 174 19.18 4.88 7.75
N TRP A 175 18.47 4.80 6.62
CA TRP A 175 17.83 5.97 6.01
C TRP A 175 16.79 6.60 6.94
N PHE A 176 15.87 5.80 7.48
CA PHE A 176 14.81 6.30 8.36
C PHE A 176 15.40 7.02 9.59
N TYR A 177 16.42 6.46 10.24
CA TYR A 177 17.07 7.09 11.39
C TYR A 177 17.76 8.40 11.03
N LYS A 178 18.40 8.49 9.87
CA LYS A 178 19.02 9.73 9.40
C LYS A 178 17.97 10.82 9.22
N LEU A 179 16.89 10.50 8.49
CA LEU A 179 15.79 11.44 8.26
C LEU A 179 15.12 11.84 9.58
N LYS A 180 14.80 10.87 10.45
CA LYS A 180 14.21 11.11 11.77
C LYS A 180 15.07 12.07 12.59
N SER A 181 16.38 11.84 12.65
CA SER A 181 17.29 12.69 13.43
C SER A 181 17.27 14.14 12.92
N SER A 182 17.30 14.34 11.60
CA SER A 182 17.17 15.68 11.00
C SER A 182 15.82 16.33 11.31
N LEU A 183 14.71 15.61 11.13
CA LEU A 183 13.37 16.13 11.40
C LEU A 183 13.23 16.57 12.86
N LEU A 184 13.73 15.76 13.80
CA LEU A 184 13.71 16.12 15.23
C LEU A 184 14.54 17.38 15.51
N GLN A 185 15.71 17.54 14.87
CA GLN A 185 16.52 18.75 14.97
C GLN A 185 15.82 19.99 14.42
N TRP A 186 14.97 19.83 13.40
CA TRP A 186 14.14 20.90 12.84
C TRP A 186 12.86 21.19 13.64
N GLY A 187 12.68 20.55 14.80
CA GLY A 187 11.54 20.78 15.69
C GLY A 187 10.29 19.96 15.34
N PHE A 188 10.41 18.90 14.55
CA PHE A 188 9.34 17.92 14.43
C PHE A 188 9.29 17.00 15.65
N GLN A 189 8.10 16.49 15.91
CA GLN A 189 7.84 15.42 16.87
C GLN A 189 7.36 14.18 16.10
N ASN A 190 7.74 13.00 16.59
CA ASN A 190 7.27 11.74 16.02
C ASN A 190 5.97 11.33 16.70
N SER A 191 4.96 10.93 15.92
CA SER A 191 3.69 10.46 16.46
C SER A 191 3.87 9.17 17.26
N LYS A 192 3.17 9.08 18.40
CA LYS A 192 3.13 7.86 19.22
C LYS A 192 2.31 6.75 18.56
N SER A 193 1.34 7.10 17.73
CA SER A 193 0.40 6.16 17.11
C SER A 193 0.92 5.57 15.79
N ASP A 194 1.76 6.32 15.07
CA ASP A 194 2.42 5.87 13.85
C ASP A 194 3.83 6.46 13.77
N SER A 195 4.85 5.61 13.89
CA SER A 195 6.26 6.00 13.84
C SER A 195 6.67 6.63 12.51
N SER A 196 5.88 6.45 11.45
CA SER A 196 6.11 7.00 10.12
C SER A 196 5.56 8.43 9.99
N LEU A 197 4.74 8.88 10.94
CA LEU A 197 4.17 10.21 10.98
C LEU A 197 4.98 11.14 11.89
N PHE A 198 5.37 12.29 11.33
CA PHE A 198 5.96 13.40 12.03
C PHE A 198 5.03 14.60 11.95
N TYR A 199 5.03 15.42 12.98
CA TYR A 199 4.26 16.65 13.00
C TYR A 199 5.03 17.75 13.71
N THR A 200 4.72 19.00 13.38
CA THR A 200 5.19 20.16 14.13
C THR A 200 4.06 21.19 14.22
N ARG A 201 4.10 22.03 15.25
CA ARG A 201 3.18 23.15 15.41
C ARG A 201 3.99 24.42 15.60
N GLN A 202 4.07 25.25 14.57
CA GLN A 202 4.77 26.53 14.60
C GLN A 202 3.77 27.66 14.55
N ASN A 203 3.82 28.58 15.51
CA ASN A 203 2.87 29.70 15.64
C ASN A 203 1.40 29.25 15.61
N GLY A 204 1.09 28.10 16.21
CA GLY A 204 -0.25 27.51 16.19
C GLY A 204 -0.57 26.66 14.96
N HIS A 205 0.16 26.80 13.87
CA HIS A 205 -0.11 26.08 12.61
C HIS A 205 0.43 24.66 12.60
N LEU A 206 -0.45 23.69 12.33
CA LEU A 206 -0.09 22.28 12.21
C LEU A 206 0.53 21.99 10.84
N LEU A 207 1.64 21.25 10.84
CA LEU A 207 2.22 20.61 9.67
C LEU A 207 2.43 19.13 9.95
N LEU A 208 2.01 18.29 9.00
CA LEU A 208 2.10 16.84 9.04
C LEU A 208 3.03 16.36 7.92
N LEU A 209 3.92 15.45 8.26
CA LEU A 209 4.89 14.84 7.36
C LEU A 209 4.84 13.32 7.53
N LEU A 210 4.36 12.63 6.50
CA LEU A 210 4.22 11.17 6.50
C LEU A 210 5.31 10.55 5.62
N VAL A 211 6.16 9.72 6.22
CA VAL A 211 7.34 9.12 5.58
C VAL A 211 7.08 7.67 5.20
N TYR A 212 7.17 7.35 3.91
CA TYR A 212 7.24 5.98 3.43
C TYR A 212 8.53 5.75 2.65
N VAL A 213 9.56 5.26 3.33
CA VAL A 213 10.88 5.02 2.71
C VAL A 213 11.35 6.27 1.94
N TYR A 214 11.26 6.29 0.61
CA TYR A 214 11.68 7.40 -0.26
C TYR A 214 10.59 8.45 -0.51
N ASP A 215 9.32 8.05 -0.41
CA ASP A 215 8.16 8.89 -0.68
C ASP A 215 7.74 9.59 0.60
N ILE A 216 7.62 10.91 0.56
CA ILE A 216 7.16 11.71 1.70
C ILE A 216 5.96 12.54 1.27
N LEU A 217 4.87 12.46 2.05
CA LEU A 217 3.75 13.38 1.95
C LEU A 217 3.88 14.48 2.99
N ILE A 218 3.63 15.72 2.57
CA ILE A 218 3.68 16.89 3.43
C ILE A 218 2.38 17.67 3.24
N THR A 219 1.69 17.94 4.33
CA THR A 219 0.43 18.72 4.33
C THR A 219 0.30 19.51 5.62
N GLY A 220 -0.58 20.49 5.66
CA GLY A 220 -0.79 21.33 6.83
C GLY A 220 -1.46 22.65 6.47
N GLU A 221 -1.59 23.50 7.48
CA GLU A 221 -2.34 24.75 7.39
C GLU A 221 -1.64 25.85 6.58
N ASN A 222 -0.31 25.80 6.47
CA ASN A 222 0.49 26.88 5.90
C ASN A 222 1.41 26.41 4.77
N MET A 223 1.10 26.82 3.53
CA MET A 223 1.88 26.46 2.35
C MET A 223 3.32 26.98 2.39
N THR A 224 3.57 28.16 2.95
CA THR A 224 4.93 28.71 3.08
C THR A 224 5.79 27.82 3.96
N HIS A 225 5.24 27.34 5.09
CA HIS A 225 5.94 26.41 5.96
C HIS A 225 6.21 25.06 5.26
N ILE A 226 5.25 24.55 4.48
CA ILE A 226 5.46 23.36 3.65
C ILE A 226 6.63 23.56 2.67
N GLN A 227 6.69 24.70 1.97
CA GLN A 227 7.78 24.99 1.03
C GLN A 227 9.14 25.16 1.70
N GLN A 228 9.18 25.71 2.92
CA GLN A 228 10.40 25.81 3.72
C GLN A 228 10.93 24.41 4.08
N VAL A 229 10.07 23.52 4.57
CA VAL A 229 10.44 22.13 4.90
C VAL A 229 10.90 21.38 3.66
N ILE A 230 10.21 21.54 2.52
CA ILE A 230 10.63 20.95 1.24
C ILE A 230 12.02 21.43 0.84
N THR A 231 12.31 22.72 1.02
CA THR A 231 13.64 23.30 0.71
C THR A 231 14.71 22.72 1.63
N GLN A 232 14.47 22.65 2.94
CA GLN A 232 15.40 22.04 3.90
C GLN A 232 15.68 20.55 3.58
N LEU A 233 14.65 19.78 3.23
CA LEU A 233 14.80 18.40 2.78
C LEU A 233 15.62 18.29 1.50
N HIS A 234 15.38 19.20 0.54
CA HIS A 234 16.11 19.23 -0.72
C HIS A 234 17.60 19.52 -0.49
N ASP A 235 17.90 20.51 0.34
CA ASP A 235 19.28 20.94 0.59
C ASP A 235 20.07 19.86 1.34
N GLN A 236 19.43 19.12 2.26
CA GLN A 236 20.10 18.08 3.01
C GLN A 236 20.20 16.73 2.28
N PHE A 237 19.16 16.31 1.56
CA PHE A 237 19.05 14.94 1.05
C PHE A 237 18.95 14.81 -0.48
N ALA A 238 18.81 15.93 -1.19
CA ALA A 238 18.47 16.02 -2.61
C ALA A 238 17.19 15.24 -2.96
N LEU A 239 16.18 15.95 -3.46
CA LEU A 239 14.88 15.36 -3.76
C LEU A 239 14.35 15.76 -5.13
N LYS A 240 13.42 14.97 -5.65
CA LYS A 240 12.56 15.35 -6.77
C LYS A 240 11.23 15.84 -6.21
N LYS A 241 10.87 17.09 -6.52
CA LYS A 241 9.53 17.62 -6.22
C LYS A 241 8.54 16.99 -7.20
N LEU A 242 7.55 16.26 -6.68
CA LEU A 242 6.48 15.69 -7.50
C LEU A 242 5.24 16.60 -7.55
N GLY A 243 5.22 17.63 -6.70
CA GLY A 243 4.12 18.59 -6.61
C GLY A 243 2.95 18.01 -5.84
N PHE A 244 1.73 18.32 -6.27
CA PHE A 244 0.53 17.74 -5.67
C PHE A 244 0.49 16.23 -5.84
N VAL A 245 0.03 15.54 -4.80
CA VAL A 245 -0.11 14.09 -4.81
C VAL A 245 -1.08 13.65 -5.91
N ASN A 246 -0.61 12.78 -6.79
CA ASN A 246 -1.42 12.13 -7.83
C ASN A 246 -1.30 10.60 -7.75
N TYR A 247 -0.22 10.10 -7.15
CA TYR A 247 0.01 8.67 -6.97
C TYR A 247 0.84 8.43 -5.72
N PHE A 248 0.34 7.63 -4.78
CA PHE A 248 1.04 7.33 -3.53
C PHE A 248 0.81 5.89 -3.13
N LEU A 249 1.89 5.14 -2.89
CA LEU A 249 1.86 3.74 -2.40
C LEU A 249 0.94 2.79 -3.17
N GLY A 250 0.89 2.92 -4.50
CA GLY A 250 0.05 2.06 -5.32
C GLY A 250 -1.36 2.58 -5.55
N PHE A 251 -1.75 3.69 -4.92
CA PHE A 251 -3.03 4.37 -5.10
C PHE A 251 -2.87 5.55 -6.05
N GLU A 252 -3.79 5.66 -6.99
CA GLU A 252 -4.04 6.89 -7.74
C GLU A 252 -4.87 7.81 -6.86
N VAL A 253 -4.43 9.07 -6.74
CA VAL A 253 -5.08 10.07 -5.90
C VAL A 253 -5.71 11.12 -6.79
N ASN A 254 -7.04 11.19 -6.75
CA ASN A 254 -7.83 12.16 -7.52
C ASN A 254 -8.45 13.17 -6.56
N ARG A 255 -7.91 14.38 -6.52
CA ARG A 255 -8.46 15.47 -5.71
C ARG A 255 -9.44 16.30 -6.55
N SER A 256 -10.64 16.51 -6.00
CA SER A 256 -11.59 17.55 -6.44
C SER A 256 -11.69 18.62 -5.34
N THR A 257 -12.62 19.58 -5.46
CA THR A 257 -12.76 20.72 -4.54
C THR A 257 -12.93 20.27 -3.08
N ASP A 258 -13.87 19.34 -2.85
CA ASP A 258 -14.26 18.92 -1.49
C ASP A 258 -14.01 17.42 -1.23
N THR A 259 -13.39 16.72 -2.18
CA THR A 259 -13.20 15.27 -2.10
C THR A 259 -11.82 14.82 -2.58
N ILE A 260 -11.33 13.73 -2.01
CA ILE A 260 -10.12 13.04 -2.44
C ILE A 260 -10.47 11.57 -2.65
N THR A 261 -10.34 11.07 -3.86
CA THR A 261 -10.63 9.67 -4.19
C THR A 261 -9.35 8.88 -4.41
N LEU A 262 -9.25 7.75 -3.70
CA LEU A 262 -8.16 6.78 -3.78
C LEU A 262 -8.59 5.58 -4.64
N THR A 263 -8.03 5.45 -5.84
CA THR A 263 -8.30 4.32 -6.75
C THR A 263 -7.06 3.45 -6.95
N GLN A 264 -7.29 2.22 -7.39
CA GLN A 264 -6.23 1.31 -7.87
C GLN A 264 -6.63 0.76 -9.24
N GLN A 265 -7.06 1.65 -10.15
CA GLN A 265 -7.67 1.27 -11.42
C GLN A 265 -6.67 0.55 -12.31
N LYS A 266 -5.43 1.08 -12.43
CA LYS A 266 -4.38 0.42 -13.21
C LYS A 266 -4.08 -0.98 -12.70
N TYR A 267 -3.91 -1.13 -11.38
CA TYR A 267 -3.65 -2.42 -10.75
C TYR A 267 -4.79 -3.42 -10.98
N THR A 268 -6.04 -2.97 -10.84
CA THR A 268 -7.22 -3.82 -11.06
C THR A 268 -7.32 -4.27 -12.52
N ARG A 269 -7.03 -3.37 -13.47
CA ARG A 269 -7.00 -3.71 -14.91
C ARG A 269 -5.90 -4.72 -15.24
N GLU A 270 -4.70 -4.56 -14.68
CA GLU A 270 -3.61 -5.53 -14.84
C GLU A 270 -3.99 -6.91 -14.27
N LEU A 271 -4.63 -6.96 -13.09
CA LEU A 271 -5.14 -8.20 -12.50
C LEU A 271 -6.19 -8.89 -13.39
N LEU A 272 -7.12 -8.13 -13.96
CA LEU A 272 -8.15 -8.68 -14.86
C LEU A 272 -7.56 -9.16 -16.19
N ASN A 273 -6.57 -8.46 -16.73
CA ASN A 273 -5.84 -8.90 -17.92
C ASN A 273 -5.09 -10.21 -17.66
N ASN A 274 -4.36 -10.30 -16.54
CA ASN A 274 -3.61 -11.50 -16.16
C ASN A 274 -4.51 -12.72 -15.90
N THR A 275 -5.77 -12.49 -15.55
CA THR A 275 -6.78 -13.55 -15.32
C THR A 275 -7.71 -13.76 -16.51
N GLN A 276 -7.53 -13.03 -17.62
CA GLN A 276 -8.37 -13.09 -18.83
C GLN A 276 -9.85 -12.78 -18.56
N LEU A 277 -10.13 -11.85 -17.65
CA LEU A 277 -11.48 -11.47 -17.23
C LEU A 277 -11.82 -10.00 -17.47
N ILE A 278 -10.98 -9.26 -18.21
CA ILE A 278 -11.23 -7.84 -18.49
C ILE A 278 -12.54 -7.60 -19.25
N ASP A 279 -12.82 -8.41 -20.28
CA ASP A 279 -14.02 -8.32 -21.13
C ASP A 279 -15.14 -9.27 -20.66
N SER A 280 -15.02 -9.80 -19.44
CA SER A 280 -16.01 -10.73 -18.91
C SER A 280 -17.32 -10.02 -18.55
N LYS A 281 -18.46 -10.69 -18.78
CA LYS A 281 -19.78 -10.14 -18.40
C LYS A 281 -19.78 -9.77 -16.91
N PRO A 282 -20.01 -8.50 -16.55
CA PRO A 282 -19.92 -8.07 -15.15
C PRO A 282 -20.90 -8.77 -14.22
N GLN A 283 -20.61 -8.72 -12.92
CA GLN A 283 -21.52 -9.14 -11.86
C GLN A 283 -21.84 -7.96 -10.94
N THR A 284 -23.05 -7.92 -10.39
CA THR A 284 -23.50 -6.83 -9.51
C THR A 284 -23.05 -6.99 -8.07
N THR A 285 -22.71 -8.22 -7.66
CA THR A 285 -22.17 -8.54 -6.33
C THR A 285 -20.91 -9.39 -6.41
N PRO A 286 -19.95 -9.20 -5.49
CA PRO A 286 -18.67 -9.92 -5.50
C PRO A 286 -18.79 -11.39 -5.07
N MET A 287 -19.86 -11.76 -4.38
CA MET A 287 -20.18 -13.14 -3.97
C MET A 287 -21.69 -13.36 -4.07
N CYS A 288 -22.12 -14.60 -4.30
CA CYS A 288 -23.54 -14.94 -4.31
C CYS A 288 -24.02 -15.18 -2.87
N SER A 289 -25.20 -14.66 -2.52
CA SER A 289 -25.79 -14.82 -1.17
C SER A 289 -26.09 -16.28 -0.80
N THR A 290 -26.24 -17.15 -1.80
CA THR A 290 -26.56 -18.58 -1.61
C THR A 290 -25.34 -19.50 -1.67
N THR A 291 -24.17 -19.00 -2.10
CA THR A 291 -22.99 -19.86 -2.27
C THR A 291 -22.44 -20.28 -0.91
N LYS A 292 -22.45 -21.60 -0.65
CA LYS A 292 -21.79 -22.22 0.49
C LYS A 292 -20.49 -22.86 0.01
N LEU A 293 -19.36 -22.27 0.41
CA LEU A 293 -18.04 -22.82 0.12
C LEU A 293 -17.65 -23.80 1.23
N SER A 294 -17.08 -24.93 0.83
CA SER A 294 -16.64 -26.01 1.71
C SER A 294 -15.40 -26.68 1.12
N SER A 295 -14.50 -27.10 2.00
CA SER A 295 -13.28 -27.81 1.64
C SER A 295 -13.53 -29.15 0.94
N SER A 296 -14.68 -29.78 1.15
CA SER A 296 -15.03 -31.09 0.58
C SER A 296 -15.78 -31.02 -0.76
N VAL A 297 -16.05 -29.83 -1.29
CA VAL A 297 -16.90 -29.65 -2.48
C VAL A 297 -16.09 -29.17 -3.69
N GLY A 298 -16.34 -29.80 -4.83
CA GLY A 298 -15.71 -29.50 -6.11
C GLY A 298 -14.42 -30.28 -6.36
N THR A 299 -13.85 -30.12 -7.54
CA THR A 299 -12.62 -30.82 -7.94
C THR A 299 -11.39 -30.01 -7.53
N PRO A 300 -10.37 -30.60 -6.87
CA PRO A 300 -9.12 -29.92 -6.55
C PRO A 300 -8.49 -29.27 -7.79
N MET A 301 -7.99 -28.04 -7.64
CA MET A 301 -7.34 -27.35 -8.74
C MET A 301 -5.99 -27.98 -9.06
N GLN A 302 -5.72 -28.19 -10.36
CA GLN A 302 -4.42 -28.68 -10.84
C GLN A 302 -3.27 -27.74 -10.49
N ASN A 303 -3.50 -26.42 -10.51
CA ASN A 303 -2.50 -25.41 -10.17
C ASN A 303 -3.02 -24.46 -9.06
N PRO A 304 -2.82 -24.82 -7.77
CA PRO A 304 -3.17 -23.96 -6.64
C PRO A 304 -2.42 -22.62 -6.60
N THR A 305 -1.25 -22.52 -7.25
CA THR A 305 -0.43 -21.29 -7.25
C THR A 305 -1.16 -20.15 -7.93
N THR A 306 -1.89 -20.43 -9.02
CA THR A 306 -2.72 -19.41 -9.70
C THR A 306 -3.78 -18.85 -8.76
N TYR A 307 -4.48 -19.72 -8.03
CA TYR A 307 -5.47 -19.32 -7.04
C TYR A 307 -4.84 -18.43 -5.96
N ARG A 308 -3.75 -18.89 -5.33
CA ARG A 308 -3.04 -18.16 -4.27
C ARG A 308 -2.55 -16.79 -4.73
N SER A 309 -2.01 -16.71 -5.94
CA SER A 309 -1.53 -15.47 -6.55
C SER A 309 -2.67 -14.44 -6.71
N VAL A 310 -3.81 -14.88 -7.25
CA VAL A 310 -4.99 -14.03 -7.44
C VAL A 310 -5.60 -13.59 -6.11
N ILE A 311 -5.72 -14.49 -5.13
CA ILE A 311 -6.22 -14.12 -3.80
C ILE A 311 -5.28 -13.13 -3.12
N GLY A 312 -3.96 -13.31 -3.22
CA GLY A 312 -2.98 -12.33 -2.72
C GLY A 312 -3.13 -10.96 -3.37
N ALA A 313 -3.39 -10.92 -4.68
CA ALA A 313 -3.64 -9.67 -5.40
C ALA A 313 -4.96 -9.00 -4.97
N LEU A 314 -6.03 -9.77 -4.79
CA LEU A 314 -7.31 -9.28 -4.29
C LEU A 314 -7.20 -8.78 -2.84
N GLN A 315 -6.41 -9.45 -1.99
CA GLN A 315 -6.17 -9.03 -0.61
C GLN A 315 -5.55 -7.63 -0.56
N TYR A 316 -4.60 -7.33 -1.45
CA TYR A 316 -4.03 -5.99 -1.55
C TYR A 316 -5.08 -4.94 -1.95
N LEU A 317 -5.96 -5.30 -2.90
CA LEU A 317 -7.01 -4.42 -3.41
C LEU A 317 -8.08 -4.07 -2.36
N THR A 318 -8.28 -4.91 -1.33
CA THR A 318 -9.25 -4.63 -0.24
C THR A 318 -9.03 -3.28 0.46
N THR A 319 -7.82 -2.73 0.39
CA THR A 319 -7.47 -1.43 0.98
C THR A 319 -8.21 -0.26 0.31
N SER A 320 -8.39 -0.29 -1.01
CA SER A 320 -9.22 0.68 -1.75
C SER A 320 -10.64 0.18 -2.03
N ARG A 321 -10.86 -1.13 -1.89
CA ARG A 321 -12.11 -1.84 -2.20
C ARG A 321 -12.60 -2.65 -0.99
N PRO A 322 -13.04 -1.99 0.09
CA PRO A 322 -13.59 -2.67 1.27
C PRO A 322 -14.84 -3.50 0.93
N ASP A 323 -15.54 -3.18 -0.17
CA ASP A 323 -16.69 -3.93 -0.67
C ASP A 323 -16.39 -5.37 -1.11
N ILE A 324 -15.12 -5.71 -1.36
CA ILE A 324 -14.71 -7.09 -1.64
C ILE A 324 -14.06 -7.79 -0.45
N ALA A 325 -13.93 -7.13 0.72
CA ALA A 325 -13.17 -7.65 1.86
C ALA A 325 -13.71 -8.99 2.38
N PHE A 326 -15.02 -9.12 2.59
CA PHE A 326 -15.63 -10.39 3.03
C PHE A 326 -15.42 -11.53 2.01
N PRO A 327 -15.77 -11.37 0.72
CA PRO A 327 -15.52 -12.39 -0.28
C PRO A 327 -14.06 -12.86 -0.35
N VAL A 328 -13.11 -11.92 -0.29
CA VAL A 328 -11.68 -12.23 -0.34
C VAL A 328 -11.23 -12.96 0.91
N ASN A 329 -11.66 -12.52 2.10
CA ASN A 329 -11.40 -13.22 3.35
C ASN A 329 -11.93 -14.66 3.29
N LYS A 330 -13.17 -14.86 2.84
CA LYS A 330 -13.78 -16.19 2.75
C LYS A 330 -13.04 -17.10 1.78
N LEU A 331 -12.64 -16.58 0.62
CA LEU A 331 -11.85 -17.32 -0.37
C LEU A 331 -10.45 -17.68 0.16
N SER A 332 -9.82 -16.79 0.94
CA SER A 332 -8.47 -17.03 1.49
C SER A 332 -8.39 -18.25 2.41
N GLN A 333 -9.52 -18.67 3.01
CA GLN A 333 -9.60 -19.86 3.86
C GLN A 333 -9.26 -21.16 3.11
N PHE A 334 -9.37 -21.16 1.77
CA PHE A 334 -9.16 -22.34 0.93
C PHE A 334 -7.81 -22.32 0.18
N MET A 335 -6.88 -21.42 0.55
CA MET A 335 -5.58 -21.31 -0.14
C MET A 335 -4.75 -22.60 -0.09
N GLN A 336 -4.90 -23.43 0.95
CA GLN A 336 -4.14 -24.67 1.09
C GLN A 336 -4.49 -25.68 0.00
N SER A 337 -5.79 -25.92 -0.22
CA SER A 337 -6.32 -26.89 -1.19
C SER A 337 -7.56 -26.34 -1.91
N PRO A 338 -7.39 -25.42 -2.89
CA PRO A 338 -8.51 -24.82 -3.59
C PRO A 338 -9.16 -25.79 -4.58
N THR A 339 -10.45 -25.59 -4.86
CA THR A 339 -11.26 -26.44 -5.75
C THR A 339 -11.88 -25.63 -6.89
N SER A 340 -12.51 -26.30 -7.85
CA SER A 340 -13.25 -25.68 -8.96
C SER A 340 -14.32 -24.70 -8.49
N GLU A 341 -15.00 -24.99 -7.38
CA GLU A 341 -16.01 -24.11 -6.79
C GLU A 341 -15.40 -22.85 -6.19
N HIS A 342 -14.28 -23.00 -5.47
CA HIS A 342 -13.51 -21.88 -4.96
C HIS A 342 -13.04 -20.96 -6.09
N TRP A 343 -12.58 -21.55 -7.20
CA TRP A 343 -12.16 -20.78 -8.37
C TRP A 343 -13.33 -20.08 -9.06
N SER A 344 -14.48 -20.74 -9.19
CA SER A 344 -15.70 -20.12 -9.74
C SER A 344 -16.16 -18.93 -8.91
N ALA A 345 -16.13 -19.03 -7.58
CA ALA A 345 -16.42 -17.92 -6.67
C ALA A 345 -15.38 -16.79 -6.79
N CYS A 346 -14.08 -17.12 -6.92
CA CYS A 346 -13.02 -16.13 -7.19
C CYS A 346 -13.24 -15.39 -8.52
N LYS A 347 -13.60 -16.11 -9.59
CA LYS A 347 -13.92 -15.50 -10.89
C LYS A 347 -15.14 -14.58 -10.81
N ARG A 348 -16.14 -14.91 -9.99
CA ARG A 348 -17.28 -14.00 -9.73
C ARG A 348 -16.81 -12.67 -9.13
N ASN A 349 -15.91 -12.71 -8.15
CA ASN A 349 -15.34 -11.52 -7.54
C ASN A 349 -14.59 -10.65 -8.58
N LEU A 350 -13.78 -11.26 -9.44
CA LEU A 350 -13.11 -10.57 -10.54
C LEU A 350 -14.10 -9.96 -11.55
N ARG A 351 -15.17 -10.67 -11.91
CA ARG A 351 -16.25 -10.14 -12.77
C ARG A 351 -17.02 -8.98 -12.13
N TYR A 352 -17.07 -8.91 -10.81
CA TYR A 352 -17.63 -7.76 -10.11
C TYR A 352 -16.69 -6.55 -10.24
N LEU A 353 -15.37 -6.77 -10.10
CA LEU A 353 -14.36 -5.74 -10.30
C LEU A 353 -14.33 -5.22 -11.74
N SER A 354 -14.52 -6.08 -12.76
CA SER A 354 -14.58 -5.64 -14.17
C SER A 354 -15.70 -4.63 -14.42
N GLY A 355 -16.84 -4.77 -13.76
CA GLY A 355 -17.96 -3.82 -13.82
C GLY A 355 -17.83 -2.59 -12.92
N THR A 356 -16.78 -2.51 -12.10
CA THR A 356 -16.61 -1.44 -11.09
C THR A 356 -15.16 -0.94 -11.04
N LEU A 357 -14.48 -0.93 -12.19
CA LEU A 357 -13.06 -0.61 -12.34
C LEU A 357 -12.67 0.79 -11.85
N ASP A 358 -13.58 1.74 -12.02
CA ASP A 358 -13.42 3.14 -11.70
C ASP A 358 -13.66 3.47 -10.22
N ARG A 359 -14.29 2.58 -9.46
CA ARG A 359 -14.59 2.84 -8.05
C ARG A 359 -13.36 2.83 -7.16
N GLY A 360 -13.32 3.79 -6.23
CA GLY A 360 -12.30 3.89 -5.20
C GLY A 360 -12.86 4.48 -3.91
N LEU A 361 -12.02 4.52 -2.88
CA LEU A 361 -12.37 5.08 -1.60
C LEU A 361 -12.36 6.61 -1.69
N THR A 362 -13.52 7.23 -1.56
CA THR A 362 -13.66 8.69 -1.58
C THR A 362 -13.72 9.24 -0.17
N VAL A 363 -12.77 10.11 0.14
CA VAL A 363 -12.76 10.95 1.33
C VAL A 363 -13.45 12.26 0.99
N LYS A 364 -14.35 12.71 1.86
CA LYS A 364 -15.08 13.98 1.75
C LYS A 364 -14.72 14.89 2.91
N ALA A 365 -14.84 16.20 2.71
CA ALA A 365 -14.77 17.17 3.78
C ALA A 365 -15.76 16.81 4.90
N ALA A 366 -15.24 16.64 6.12
CA ALA A 366 -16.03 16.25 7.28
C ALA A 366 -16.66 17.47 7.94
N LYS A 367 -17.91 17.36 8.40
CA LYS A 367 -18.57 18.41 9.19
C LYS A 367 -18.10 18.43 10.64
N THR A 368 -17.84 17.24 11.18
CA THR A 368 -17.30 17.00 12.52
C THR A 368 -16.19 15.96 12.40
N LEU A 369 -15.26 15.92 13.36
CA LEU A 369 -14.17 14.93 13.39
C LEU A 369 -14.48 13.79 14.37
N ASP A 370 -15.73 13.35 14.39
CA ASP A 370 -16.18 12.28 15.28
C ASP A 370 -15.73 10.91 14.77
N LEU A 371 -15.41 10.02 15.69
CA LEU A 371 -15.07 8.63 15.39
C LEU A 371 -16.31 7.75 15.60
N GLN A 372 -16.78 7.07 14.56
CA GLN A 372 -17.97 6.20 14.60
C GLN A 372 -17.61 4.82 14.08
N GLY A 373 -18.16 3.74 14.62
CA GLY A 373 -17.80 2.40 14.16
C GLY A 373 -18.94 1.42 14.28
N PHE A 374 -19.07 0.54 13.31
CA PHE A 374 -20.10 -0.49 13.23
C PHE A 374 -19.44 -1.84 13.43
N THR A 375 -20.07 -2.74 14.17
CA THR A 375 -19.60 -4.12 14.33
C THR A 375 -20.75 -5.10 14.23
N ASP A 376 -20.48 -6.24 13.59
CA ASP A 376 -21.38 -7.38 13.48
C ASP A 376 -20.56 -8.67 13.63
N ALA A 377 -21.22 -9.76 14.01
CA ALA A 377 -20.68 -11.10 13.92
C ALA A 377 -21.75 -12.07 13.43
N ASP A 378 -21.42 -12.86 12.42
CA ASP A 378 -22.29 -13.94 11.99
C ASP A 378 -22.39 -15.04 13.08
N TRP A 379 -23.41 -15.87 12.99
CA TRP A 379 -23.55 -17.04 13.86
C TRP A 379 -23.26 -18.32 13.09
N ALA A 380 -22.13 -18.95 13.40
CA ALA A 380 -21.71 -20.22 12.83
C ALA A 380 -21.77 -20.23 11.29
N GLY A 381 -21.29 -19.15 10.65
CA GLY A 381 -21.34 -18.96 9.20
C GLY A 381 -20.46 -19.93 8.41
N SER A 382 -19.42 -20.49 9.03
CA SER A 382 -18.61 -21.53 8.40
C SER A 382 -19.37 -22.85 8.29
N TYR A 383 -19.42 -23.42 7.07
CA TYR A 383 -20.06 -24.71 6.84
C TYR A 383 -19.24 -25.86 7.44
N ASP A 384 -17.92 -25.78 7.34
CA ASP A 384 -17.01 -26.89 7.69
C ASP A 384 -16.82 -27.05 9.20
N ASP A 385 -16.64 -25.94 9.93
CA ASP A 385 -16.26 -25.96 11.35
C ASP A 385 -17.18 -25.11 12.25
N ARG A 386 -18.27 -24.56 11.70
CA ARG A 386 -19.26 -23.76 12.43
C ARG A 386 -18.67 -22.54 13.15
N LYS A 387 -17.47 -22.09 12.76
CA LYS A 387 -16.90 -20.83 13.26
C LYS A 387 -17.66 -19.63 12.72
N SER A 388 -17.69 -18.59 13.55
CA SER A 388 -18.26 -17.30 13.22
C SER A 388 -17.26 -16.35 12.56
N THR A 389 -17.76 -15.45 11.72
CA THR A 389 -17.03 -14.32 11.13
C THR A 389 -17.47 -13.04 11.80
N SER A 390 -16.54 -12.31 12.40
CA SER A 390 -16.79 -10.94 12.88
C SER A 390 -16.28 -9.92 11.88
N GLY A 391 -16.98 -8.80 11.80
CA GLY A 391 -16.69 -7.69 10.92
C GLY A 391 -16.90 -6.36 11.64
N TYR A 392 -16.11 -5.37 11.27
CA TYR A 392 -16.30 -4.01 11.74
C TYR A 392 -15.79 -3.01 10.71
N CYS A 393 -16.33 -1.79 10.77
CA CYS A 393 -15.83 -0.65 10.02
C CYS A 393 -15.87 0.59 10.91
N ILE A 394 -14.88 1.48 10.76
CA ILE A 394 -14.77 2.71 11.54
C ILE A 394 -14.72 3.88 10.59
N PHE A 395 -15.35 4.97 10.96
CA PHE A 395 -15.45 6.21 10.22
C PHE A 395 -14.88 7.33 11.07
N PHE A 396 -14.06 8.17 10.45
CA PHE A 396 -13.58 9.41 11.04
C PHE A 396 -14.12 10.58 10.24
N GLY A 397 -14.95 11.39 10.88
CA GLY A 397 -15.68 12.47 10.23
C GLY A 397 -16.54 11.99 9.05
N GLY A 398 -17.16 10.81 9.18
CA GLY A 398 -17.99 10.19 8.14
C GLY A 398 -17.20 9.55 7.00
N ASN A 399 -15.87 9.51 7.06
CA ASN A 399 -15.02 8.85 6.07
C ASN A 399 -14.52 7.51 6.60
N LEU A 400 -14.62 6.44 5.80
CA LEU A 400 -14.19 5.11 6.22
C LEU A 400 -12.67 5.08 6.47
N LEU A 401 -12.31 4.58 7.65
CA LEU A 401 -10.97 4.18 8.03
C LEU A 401 -10.81 2.66 7.88
N THR A 402 -9.64 2.26 7.39
CA THR A 402 -9.13 0.89 7.46
C THR A 402 -8.40 0.78 8.79
N VAL A 403 -9.04 0.15 9.76
CA VAL A 403 -8.69 0.27 11.18
C VAL A 403 -8.15 -1.02 11.75
N SER A 404 -7.25 -0.83 12.70
CA SER A 404 -6.88 -1.80 13.72
C SER A 404 -7.06 -1.25 15.14
N ASN A 405 -7.80 -0.15 15.40
CA ASN A 405 -7.96 0.42 16.75
C ASN A 405 -9.29 1.19 16.98
N CYS A 406 -9.65 1.32 18.27
CA CYS A 406 -10.98 1.43 18.90
C CYS A 406 -11.88 2.66 18.52
N PRO A 407 -13.17 2.44 18.17
CA PRO A 407 -14.20 3.46 17.87
C PRO A 407 -15.41 3.50 18.83
N ILE A 408 -16.31 4.47 18.67
CA ILE A 408 -17.74 4.35 19.05
C ILE A 408 -18.32 3.10 18.38
N LEU A 409 -19.06 2.26 19.11
CA LEU A 409 -19.43 0.92 18.63
C LEU A 409 -20.95 0.79 18.47
N TRP A 410 -21.42 0.71 17.23
CA TRP A 410 -22.80 0.39 16.85
C TRP A 410 -22.93 -1.13 16.75
N CYS A 411 -23.80 -1.70 17.59
CA CYS A 411 -24.00 -3.15 17.71
C CYS A 411 -25.49 -3.47 17.68
N ASP A 412 -25.87 -4.47 16.91
CA ASP A 412 -27.25 -4.97 16.79
C ASP A 412 -27.56 -6.08 17.82
N ASN A 413 -26.53 -6.64 18.46
CA ASN A 413 -26.67 -7.64 19.51
C ASN A 413 -27.03 -6.97 20.85
N PHE A 414 -28.32 -6.98 21.19
CA PHE A 414 -28.84 -6.46 22.45
C PHE A 414 -28.18 -7.10 23.68
N GLY A 415 -27.81 -8.39 23.61
CA GLY A 415 -27.09 -9.10 24.66
C GLY A 415 -25.68 -8.56 24.86
N ALA A 416 -24.93 -8.31 23.79
CA ALA A 416 -23.59 -7.72 23.85
C ALA A 416 -23.64 -6.27 24.40
N GLY A 417 -24.60 -5.47 23.93
CA GLY A 417 -24.85 -4.13 24.47
C GLY A 417 -25.23 -4.16 25.95
N SER A 418 -26.17 -5.01 26.34
CA SER A 418 -26.59 -5.17 27.74
C SER A 418 -25.45 -5.66 28.64
N LEU A 419 -24.59 -6.55 28.15
CA LEU A 419 -23.43 -7.05 28.89
C LEU A 419 -22.37 -5.96 29.09
N ALA A 420 -22.21 -5.05 28.12
CA ALA A 420 -21.36 -3.88 28.24
C ALA A 420 -21.92 -2.85 29.24
N SER A 421 -23.24 -2.75 29.38
CA SER A 421 -23.91 -1.73 30.22
C SER A 421 -24.31 -2.19 31.62
N ASN A 422 -24.36 -3.50 31.90
CA ASN A 422 -24.97 -4.04 33.13
C ASN A 422 -23.94 -4.62 34.12
N HIS A 423 -24.13 -4.35 35.41
CA HIS A 423 -23.20 -4.61 36.52
C HIS A 423 -23.35 -6.02 37.15
N VAL A 424 -24.33 -6.83 36.72
CA VAL A 424 -24.63 -8.13 37.36
C VAL A 424 -23.77 -9.26 36.80
N PHE A 425 -23.16 -10.02 37.71
CA PHE A 425 -22.18 -11.08 37.46
C PHE A 425 -22.81 -12.34 36.86
N HIS A 426 -22.28 -12.85 35.74
CA HIS A 426 -22.67 -14.15 35.19
C HIS A 426 -21.47 -15.12 35.18
N ALA A 427 -21.57 -16.18 35.98
CA ALA A 427 -20.48 -17.12 36.29
C ALA A 427 -19.96 -17.98 35.11
N ARG A 428 -20.48 -17.81 33.88
CA ARG A 428 -20.11 -18.61 32.69
C ARG A 428 -19.12 -17.94 31.72
N THR A 429 -18.60 -16.74 32.03
CA THR A 429 -17.80 -15.91 31.08
C THR A 429 -16.37 -15.59 31.55
N LYS A 430 -15.75 -16.44 32.38
CA LYS A 430 -14.41 -16.20 32.97
C LYS A 430 -13.28 -15.85 32.00
N HIS A 431 -13.35 -16.32 30.75
CA HIS A 431 -12.30 -16.06 29.74
C HIS A 431 -12.53 -14.78 28.92
N ILE A 432 -13.69 -14.14 29.06
CA ILE A 432 -14.10 -12.90 28.38
C ILE A 432 -13.97 -11.69 29.32
N GLU A 433 -13.73 -11.92 30.61
CA GLU A 433 -13.77 -10.92 31.69
C GLU A 433 -12.85 -9.70 31.43
N VAL A 434 -11.60 -9.88 31.02
CA VAL A 434 -10.65 -8.74 30.87
C VAL A 434 -11.08 -7.78 29.76
N ASN A 435 -11.50 -8.30 28.60
CA ASN A 435 -11.94 -7.45 27.49
C ASN A 435 -13.28 -6.76 27.80
N ILE A 436 -14.16 -7.45 28.52
CA ILE A 436 -15.43 -6.88 28.99
C ILE A 436 -15.17 -5.76 30.00
N HIS A 437 -14.29 -5.99 30.99
CA HIS A 437 -13.92 -4.96 31.97
C HIS A 437 -13.28 -3.76 31.28
N PHE A 438 -12.38 -3.97 30.31
CA PHE A 438 -11.82 -2.87 29.52
C PHE A 438 -12.90 -2.05 28.80
N VAL A 439 -13.81 -2.70 28.05
CA VAL A 439 -14.89 -1.99 27.34
C VAL A 439 -15.81 -1.28 28.33
N ARG A 440 -16.15 -1.92 29.45
CA ARG A 440 -16.96 -1.33 30.53
C ARG A 440 -16.30 -0.10 31.12
N ASP A 441 -15.02 -0.18 31.45
CA ASP A 441 -14.27 0.94 32.02
C ASP A 441 -14.26 2.13 31.05
N LYS A 442 -14.14 1.87 29.73
CA LYS A 442 -14.24 2.90 28.69
C LYS A 442 -15.65 3.51 28.59
N VAL A 443 -16.70 2.70 28.68
CA VAL A 443 -18.09 3.20 28.68
C VAL A 443 -18.39 4.03 29.93
N LEU A 444 -17.99 3.55 31.11
CA LEU A 444 -18.18 4.24 32.38
C LEU A 444 -17.40 5.56 32.45
N ALA A 445 -16.20 5.59 31.87
CA ALA A 445 -15.40 6.81 31.72
C ALA A 445 -15.93 7.78 30.64
N GLN A 446 -17.03 7.44 29.96
CA GLN A 446 -17.58 8.19 28.81
C GLN A 446 -16.59 8.35 27.66
N GLU A 447 -15.58 7.47 27.58
CA GLU A 447 -14.62 7.40 26.48
C GLU A 447 -15.15 6.57 25.29
N LEU A 448 -16.20 5.77 25.53
CA LEU A 448 -16.86 4.93 24.53
C LEU A 448 -18.39 4.99 24.70
N ASP A 449 -19.10 5.31 23.62
CA ASP A 449 -20.57 5.24 23.57
C ASP A 449 -20.99 4.03 22.72
N VAL A 450 -21.90 3.21 23.24
CA VAL A 450 -22.39 1.99 22.58
C VAL A 450 -23.88 2.15 22.33
N ARG A 451 -24.28 2.09 21.07
CA ARG A 451 -25.66 2.34 20.65
C ARG A 451 -26.20 1.23 19.75
N TYR A 452 -27.50 1.02 19.83
CA TYR A 452 -28.21 0.06 18.97
C TYR A 452 -28.37 0.62 17.55
N VAL A 453 -28.22 -0.26 16.56
CA VAL A 453 -28.59 -0.03 15.16
C VAL A 453 -29.40 -1.22 14.67
N ASP A 454 -30.44 -0.97 13.87
CA ASP A 454 -31.24 -2.01 13.25
C ASP A 454 -30.47 -2.68 12.10
N SER A 455 -30.73 -3.98 11.86
CA SER A 455 -30.01 -4.76 10.85
C SER A 455 -29.99 -4.15 9.44
N PRO A 456 -31.07 -3.51 8.92
CA PRO A 456 -31.03 -2.82 7.63
C PRO A 456 -30.01 -1.66 7.53
N ASN A 457 -29.59 -1.10 8.67
CA ASN A 457 -28.61 -0.01 8.75
C ASN A 457 -27.25 -0.49 9.30
N GLN A 458 -27.08 -1.79 9.56
CA GLN A 458 -25.85 -2.37 10.07
C GLN A 458 -24.79 -2.51 8.95
N LEU A 459 -23.95 -1.48 8.79
CA LEU A 459 -22.90 -1.48 7.76
C LEU A 459 -21.89 -2.62 7.90
N ALA A 460 -21.72 -3.15 9.12
CA ALA A 460 -20.80 -4.25 9.36
C ALA A 460 -21.24 -5.57 8.71
N ASP A 461 -22.51 -5.71 8.33
CA ASP A 461 -23.06 -6.88 7.64
C ASP A 461 -22.32 -7.20 6.33
N LEU A 462 -21.83 -6.16 5.63
CA LEU A 462 -21.06 -6.33 4.40
C LEU A 462 -19.76 -7.13 4.63
N PHE A 463 -19.26 -7.14 5.87
CA PHE A 463 -18.01 -7.78 6.26
C PHE A 463 -18.20 -9.16 6.90
N THR A 464 -19.43 -9.57 7.20
CA THR A 464 -19.72 -10.83 7.91
C THR A 464 -20.44 -11.85 7.04
N LYS A 465 -21.20 -11.43 6.02
CA LYS A 465 -22.03 -12.34 5.22
C LYS A 465 -22.20 -11.89 3.77
N PRO A 466 -22.45 -12.83 2.83
CA PRO A 466 -22.73 -12.45 1.44
C PRO A 466 -24.15 -11.91 1.33
N LEU A 467 -24.28 -10.67 0.84
CA LEU A 467 -25.57 -9.99 0.73
C LEU A 467 -26.20 -10.14 -0.66
N ALA A 468 -27.53 -10.07 -0.69
CA ALA A 468 -28.27 -9.92 -1.95
C ALA A 468 -27.96 -8.56 -2.60
N ALA A 469 -28.25 -8.42 -3.90
CA ALA A 469 -27.83 -7.26 -4.67
C ALA A 469 -28.31 -5.92 -4.10
N SER A 470 -29.57 -5.80 -3.68
CA SER A 470 -30.11 -4.54 -3.15
C SER A 470 -29.42 -4.10 -1.84
N PRO A 471 -29.36 -4.93 -0.76
CA PRO A 471 -28.62 -4.57 0.45
C PRO A 471 -27.12 -4.33 0.21
N PHE A 472 -26.50 -5.13 -0.67
CA PHE A 472 -25.08 -4.96 -1.02
C PHE A 472 -24.81 -3.58 -1.62
N LEU A 473 -25.62 -3.15 -2.59
CA LEU A 473 -25.46 -1.85 -3.24
C LEU A 473 -25.69 -0.71 -2.25
N PHE A 474 -26.72 -0.83 -1.41
CA PHE A 474 -27.02 0.16 -0.37
C PHE A 474 -25.84 0.38 0.59
N PHE A 475 -25.28 -0.69 1.16
CA PHE A 475 -24.16 -0.57 2.09
C PHE A 475 -22.86 -0.16 1.41
N LYS A 476 -22.60 -0.64 0.18
CA LYS A 476 -21.43 -0.23 -0.60
C LYS A 476 -21.38 1.30 -0.79
N ASP A 477 -22.50 1.93 -1.14
CA ASP A 477 -22.54 3.37 -1.36
C ASP A 477 -22.35 4.16 -0.05
N LYS A 478 -22.63 3.54 1.12
CA LYS A 478 -22.37 4.08 2.45
C LYS A 478 -20.92 3.91 2.93
N LEU A 479 -20.14 2.99 2.34
CA LEU A 479 -18.69 2.84 2.58
C LEU A 479 -17.83 3.89 1.86
N THR A 480 -18.44 5.00 1.45
CA THR A 480 -17.78 6.10 0.71
C THR A 480 -17.08 5.63 -0.57
N LEU A 481 -17.56 4.55 -1.20
CA LEU A 481 -17.07 4.01 -2.47
C LEU A 481 -17.78 4.68 -3.65
N SER A 482 -17.21 5.76 -4.17
CA SER A 482 -17.77 6.51 -5.31
C SER A 482 -16.93 6.43 -6.57
N LEU A 483 -17.55 6.87 -7.66
CA LEU A 483 -16.86 7.17 -8.91
C LEU A 483 -15.97 8.41 -8.73
N PRO A 484 -14.78 8.47 -9.34
CA PRO A 484 -13.99 9.69 -9.40
C PRO A 484 -14.82 10.75 -10.13
N GLN A 485 -14.88 11.97 -9.60
CA GLN A 485 -15.49 13.06 -10.34
C GLN A 485 -14.61 13.36 -11.56
N CYS A 486 -15.07 12.98 -12.75
CA CYS A 486 -14.41 13.33 -14.00
C CYS A 486 -14.57 14.84 -14.25
N HIS A 487 -13.48 15.59 -14.22
CA HIS A 487 -13.43 16.91 -14.84
C HIS A 487 -13.10 16.73 -16.32
N LEU A 488 -14.03 17.07 -17.21
CA LEU A 488 -13.73 17.28 -18.63
C LEU A 488 -12.77 18.48 -18.73
N ARG A 489 -11.46 18.24 -18.72
CA ARG A 489 -10.48 19.22 -19.22
C ARG A 489 -10.42 19.09 -20.73
N GLY A 490 -11.05 20.03 -21.43
CA GLY A 490 -10.98 20.14 -22.88
C GLY A 490 -12.24 20.76 -23.47
N GLY A 491 -12.55 22.00 -23.11
CA GLY A 491 -13.42 22.81 -23.95
C GLY A 491 -12.71 23.06 -25.26
N ILE A 492 -13.30 22.57 -26.35
CA ILE A 492 -12.91 22.90 -27.73
C ILE A 492 -12.97 24.42 -27.83
N GLY A 493 -11.80 25.04 -28.00
CA GLY A 493 -11.73 26.46 -28.30
C GLY A 493 -12.45 26.72 -29.60
N ASP A 494 -13.38 27.67 -29.55
CA ASP A 494 -14.13 28.17 -30.69
C ASP A 494 -13.21 28.47 -31.88
N ILE A 495 -13.38 27.71 -32.96
CA ILE A 495 -12.96 28.12 -34.29
C ILE A 495 -14.14 28.89 -34.89
N GLY A 496 -14.21 30.18 -34.59
CA GLY A 496 -14.92 31.19 -35.36
C GLY A 496 -13.98 32.39 -35.42
N GLY A 497 -13.60 32.98 -36.55
CA GLY A 497 -14.34 33.14 -37.79
C GLY A 497 -14.17 34.60 -38.19
N SER A 498 -13.01 34.98 -38.71
CA SER A 498 -12.75 36.04 -39.71
C SER A 498 -11.29 35.99 -40.13
#